data_AF-A0A850MT04-F1
#
_entry.id   AF-A0A850MT04-F1
#
_cell.length_a   1.000
_cell.length_b   1.000
_cell.length_c   1.000
_cell.angle_alpha   90.00
_cell.angle_beta   90.00
_cell.angle_gamma   90.00
#
_symmetry.space_group_name_H-M   'P 1'
#
loop_
_entity.id
_entity.type
_entity.pdbx_description
1 polymer ?
#
loop_
_entity_poly.entity_id
_entity_poly.type
_entity_poly.pdbx_seq_one_letter_code
_entity_poly.pdbx_strand_id
1 'polypeptide(L)'
;MLFYWDLLPEDDNILDCIHIIITNRLFGTFFTGDGRYHIRSILCSKLSLISTAGIVEGPAKPRLFYKLKHQSSALGTNIPIEIFKDQFKGQFIDYDDPNLTEVLKGFVSQALFFNLKGEPFCSEKDCRLFNAHWQSDLINAQLLQAKFCLKHEKNLEKLRSKRALITDNRS
;
A
#
# COMPACT_ATOMS: atom_id res chain seq x y z
N MET A 1 14.29 -8.51 13.94
CA MET A 1 13.33 -9.43 14.56
C MET A 1 12.59 -10.16 13.45
N LEU A 2 12.94 -11.43 13.24
CA LEU A 2 12.58 -12.29 12.10
C LEU A 2 11.22 -13.02 12.30
N PHE A 3 10.20 -12.36 12.84
CA PHE A 3 8.93 -13.03 13.23
C PHE A 3 8.08 -13.60 12.09
N TYR A 4 8.32 -13.14 10.85
CA TYR A 4 7.43 -13.46 9.73
C TYR A 4 7.91 -14.64 8.89
N TRP A 5 9.16 -15.08 9.05
CA TRP A 5 9.70 -16.25 8.36
C TRP A 5 9.14 -17.55 8.93
N ASP A 6 8.91 -17.58 10.25
CA ASP A 6 8.34 -18.72 10.96
C ASP A 6 6.85 -18.96 10.61
N LEU A 7 6.21 -18.04 9.88
CA LEU A 7 4.84 -18.21 9.38
C LEU A 7 4.78 -18.90 8.02
N LEU A 8 5.93 -19.12 7.37
CA LEU A 8 5.96 -19.79 6.08
C LEU A 8 5.85 -21.30 6.26
N PRO A 9 5.14 -22.00 5.36
CA PRO A 9 5.09 -23.45 5.38
C PRO A 9 6.51 -24.02 5.22
N GLU A 10 6.79 -25.13 5.92
CA GLU A 10 8.11 -25.80 5.94
C GLU A 10 8.45 -26.50 4.60
N ASP A 11 7.54 -26.54 3.65
CA ASP A 11 7.70 -27.23 2.37
C ASP A 11 8.66 -26.50 1.40
N ASP A 12 9.38 -27.29 0.59
CA ASP A 12 10.37 -26.85 -0.41
C ASP A 12 9.83 -25.87 -1.49
N ASN A 13 8.51 -25.66 -1.57
CA ASN A 13 7.86 -24.76 -2.52
C ASN A 13 7.91 -23.26 -2.15
N ILE A 14 8.65 -22.89 -1.10
CA ILE A 14 8.83 -21.48 -0.69
C ILE A 14 9.30 -20.59 -1.85
N LEU A 15 10.12 -21.14 -2.76
CA LEU A 15 10.68 -20.41 -3.90
C LEU A 15 9.73 -20.33 -5.10
N ASP A 16 8.74 -21.22 -5.19
CA ASP A 16 7.81 -21.29 -6.33
C ASP A 16 6.54 -20.44 -6.13
N CYS A 17 6.33 -19.94 -4.91
CA CYS A 17 5.20 -19.08 -4.57
C CYS A 17 5.60 -17.61 -4.40
N ILE A 18 4.59 -16.73 -4.39
CA ILE A 18 4.72 -15.35 -3.92
C ILE A 18 4.04 -15.29 -2.55
N HIS A 19 4.82 -15.01 -1.51
CA HIS A 19 4.30 -14.92 -0.15
C HIS A 19 3.97 -13.47 0.17
N ILE A 20 2.73 -13.23 0.61
CA ILE A 20 2.25 -11.90 0.98
C ILE A 20 1.67 -12.00 2.38
N ILE A 21 2.29 -11.30 3.33
CA ILE A 21 1.82 -11.19 4.71
C ILE A 21 1.11 -9.86 4.87
N ILE A 22 -0.11 -9.92 5.41
CA ILE A 22 -0.90 -8.73 5.76
C ILE A 22 -0.94 -8.65 7.29
N THR A 23 -0.57 -7.50 7.83
CA THR A 23 -0.47 -7.27 9.28
C THR A 23 -1.05 -5.92 9.65
N ASN A 24 -1.51 -5.77 10.89
CA ASN A 24 -1.88 -4.46 11.46
C ASN A 24 -0.72 -3.78 12.20
N ARG A 25 0.46 -4.40 12.24
CA ARG A 25 1.64 -3.82 12.90
C ARG A 25 2.27 -2.75 12.03
N LEU A 26 2.63 -1.61 12.62
CA LEU A 26 3.43 -0.59 11.95
C LEU A 26 4.87 -1.07 11.75
N PHE A 27 5.44 -0.77 10.60
CA PHE A 27 6.86 -0.91 10.33
C PHE A 27 7.36 0.28 9.51
N GLY A 28 8.68 0.48 9.52
CA GLY A 28 9.31 1.55 8.78
C GLY A 28 10.73 1.19 8.35
N THR A 29 11.22 1.92 7.36
CA THR A 29 12.60 1.80 6.89
C THR A 29 13.35 3.07 7.25
N PHE A 30 14.62 2.94 7.66
CA PHE A 30 15.49 4.09 7.84
C PHE A 30 15.90 4.63 6.47
N PHE A 31 15.74 5.93 6.24
CA PHE A 31 16.22 6.60 5.04
C PHE A 31 17.41 7.48 5.39
N THR A 32 18.59 7.15 4.86
CA THR A 32 19.83 7.87 5.17
C THR A 32 19.83 9.30 4.65
N GLY A 33 19.04 9.60 3.61
CA GLY A 33 18.98 10.94 3.00
C GLY A 33 18.39 12.02 3.91
N ASP A 34 17.48 11.67 4.83
CA ASP A 34 16.93 12.61 5.83
C ASP A 34 17.12 12.14 7.29
N GLY A 35 17.89 11.06 7.50
CA GLY A 35 18.34 10.62 8.82
C GLY A 35 17.24 10.12 9.75
N ARG A 36 16.09 9.70 9.21
CA ARG A 36 14.94 9.26 10.02
C ARG A 36 14.25 8.01 9.48
N TYR A 37 13.43 7.40 10.33
CA TYR A 37 12.56 6.30 9.96
C TYR A 37 11.32 6.80 9.22
N HIS A 38 10.97 6.12 8.14
CA HIS A 38 9.76 6.36 7.36
C HIS A 38 8.83 5.17 7.54
N ILE A 39 7.62 5.42 8.01
CA ILE A 39 6.56 4.40 8.05
C ILE A 39 6.30 3.91 6.63
N ARG A 40 6.11 2.61 6.47
CA ARG A 40 5.83 1.99 5.18
C ARG A 40 4.50 1.25 5.23
N SER A 41 3.71 1.41 4.18
CA SER A 41 2.51 0.61 3.95
C SER A 41 2.85 -0.77 3.39
N ILE A 42 3.95 -0.88 2.64
CA ILE A 42 4.42 -2.13 2.03
C ILE A 42 5.94 -2.21 2.03
N LEU A 43 6.47 -3.42 2.20
CA LEU A 43 7.83 -3.81 1.89
C LEU A 43 7.77 -4.93 0.85
N CYS A 44 8.20 -4.64 -0.38
CA CYS A 44 8.18 -5.62 -1.47
C CYS A 44 9.45 -6.49 -1.42
N SER A 45 9.25 -7.79 -1.32
CA SER A 45 10.31 -8.81 -1.43
C SER A 45 9.69 -10.12 -1.93
N LYS A 46 10.48 -11.21 -1.98
CA LYS A 46 9.94 -12.56 -2.20
C LYS A 46 8.90 -12.94 -1.12
N LEU A 47 9.09 -12.42 0.09
CA LEU A 47 8.12 -12.32 1.17
C LEU A 47 7.67 -10.85 1.30
N SER A 48 6.60 -10.48 0.62
CA SER A 48 6.09 -9.11 0.71
C SER A 48 5.30 -8.92 2.00
N LEU A 49 5.51 -7.79 2.68
CA LEU A 49 4.82 -7.44 3.92
C LEU A 49 3.97 -6.19 3.69
N ILE A 50 2.68 -6.24 4.01
CA ILE A 50 1.74 -5.13 3.88
C ILE A 50 1.18 -4.80 5.27
N SER A 51 1.27 -3.53 5.67
CA SER A 51 0.74 -3.04 6.95
C SER A 51 -0.54 -2.24 6.74
N THR A 52 -1.66 -2.68 7.30
CA THR A 52 -2.92 -1.92 7.27
C THR A 52 -2.80 -0.62 8.07
N ALA A 53 -2.14 -0.65 9.23
CA ALA A 53 -1.81 0.58 9.97
C ALA A 53 -0.85 1.49 9.18
N GLY A 54 0.09 0.91 8.43
CA GLY A 54 1.00 1.66 7.56
C GLY A 54 0.29 2.32 6.38
N ILE A 55 -0.86 1.81 5.93
CA ILE A 55 -1.72 2.46 4.92
C ILE A 55 -2.39 3.72 5.51
N VAL A 56 -2.79 3.68 6.78
CA VAL A 56 -3.43 4.80 7.48
C VAL A 56 -2.40 5.88 7.88
N GLU A 57 -1.24 5.46 8.37
CA GLU A 57 -0.26 6.37 8.98
C GLU A 57 0.92 6.74 8.07
N GLY A 58 1.24 5.93 7.07
CA GLY A 58 2.39 6.16 6.19
C GLY A 58 2.21 7.38 5.28
N PRO A 59 1.15 7.44 4.46
CA PRO A 59 0.89 8.58 3.60
C PRO A 59 0.48 9.83 4.40
N ALA A 60 1.02 10.97 4.02
CA ALA A 60 0.71 12.25 4.66
C ALA A 60 -0.76 12.64 4.48
N LYS A 61 -1.41 13.03 5.58
CA LYS A 61 -2.78 13.54 5.62
C LYS A 61 -2.84 14.96 5.01
N PRO A 62 -4.03 15.50 4.68
CA PRO A 62 -4.15 16.86 4.14
C PRO A 62 -3.45 17.90 5.03
N ARG A 63 -2.73 18.87 4.43
CA ARG A 63 -1.96 19.88 5.19
C ARG A 63 -2.81 20.66 6.20
N LEU A 64 -4.07 20.92 5.85
CA LEU A 64 -5.02 21.64 6.73
C LEU A 64 -5.31 20.87 8.02
N PHE A 65 -5.30 19.54 7.99
CA PHE A 65 -5.45 18.70 9.18
C PHE A 65 -4.37 19.01 10.23
N TYR A 66 -3.11 19.08 9.79
CA TYR A 66 -2.00 19.43 10.68
C TYR A 66 -2.09 20.86 11.18
N LYS A 67 -2.47 21.82 10.32
CA LYS A 67 -2.62 23.23 10.71
C LYS A 67 -3.63 23.39 11.85
N LEU A 68 -4.80 22.76 11.72
CA LEU A 68 -5.86 22.82 12.73
C LEU A 68 -5.44 22.13 14.03
N LYS A 69 -4.78 20.97 13.94
CA LYS A 69 -4.21 20.27 15.10
C LYS A 69 -3.23 21.17 15.86
N HIS A 70 -2.28 21.81 15.16
CA HIS A 70 -1.32 22.72 15.78
C HIS A 70 -1.99 23.96 16.40
N GLN A 71 -2.99 24.55 15.72
CA GLN A 71 -3.74 25.69 16.24
C GLN A 71 -4.50 25.36 17.52
N SER A 72 -5.15 24.20 17.60
CA SER A 72 -5.86 23.80 18.83
C SER A 72 -4.91 23.53 20.00
N SER A 73 -3.77 22.89 19.76
CA SER A 73 -2.75 22.72 20.80
C SER A 73 -2.21 24.07 21.29
N ALA A 74 -1.97 25.03 20.38
CA ALA A 74 -1.49 26.36 20.74
C ALA A 74 -2.52 27.18 21.54
N LEU A 75 -3.81 27.00 21.28
CA LEU A 75 -4.91 27.68 21.99
C LEU A 75 -5.28 27.00 23.32
N GLY A 76 -4.61 25.91 23.69
CA GLY A 76 -4.90 25.16 24.93
C GLY A 76 -6.27 24.50 24.98
N THR A 77 -7.00 24.48 23.86
CA THR A 77 -8.37 23.97 23.78
C THR A 77 -8.44 22.45 23.75
N ASN A 78 -7.31 21.76 23.52
CA ASN A 78 -7.17 20.30 23.47
C ASN A 78 -8.38 19.63 22.80
N ILE A 79 -8.80 20.16 21.65
CA ILE A 79 -9.94 19.63 20.91
C ILE A 79 -9.61 18.17 20.55
N PRO A 80 -10.47 17.19 20.93
CA PRO A 80 -10.23 15.79 20.63
C PRO A 80 -9.94 15.58 19.15
N ILE A 81 -8.92 14.76 18.86
CA ILE A 81 -8.50 14.49 17.48
C ILE A 81 -9.64 13.94 16.61
N GLU A 82 -10.59 13.23 17.22
CA GLU A 82 -11.77 12.69 16.56
C GLU A 82 -12.67 13.80 15.97
N ILE A 83 -12.77 14.96 16.62
CA ILE A 83 -13.54 16.10 16.09
C ILE A 83 -12.87 16.64 14.83
N PHE A 84 -11.54 16.67 14.79
CA PHE A 84 -10.83 17.02 13.56
C PHE A 84 -11.03 15.95 12.50
N LYS A 85 -10.91 14.67 12.83
CA LYS A 85 -11.09 13.58 11.86
C LYS A 85 -12.46 13.64 11.18
N ASP A 86 -13.53 13.95 11.91
CA ASP A 86 -14.86 14.11 11.35
C ASP A 86 -14.95 15.21 10.28
N GLN A 87 -14.24 16.34 10.47
CA GLN A 87 -14.19 17.43 9.47
C GLN A 87 -13.48 17.04 8.16
N PHE A 88 -12.65 16.00 8.19
CA PHE A 88 -11.86 15.52 7.06
C PHE A 88 -12.30 14.14 6.58
N LYS A 89 -13.48 13.67 6.99
CA LYS A 89 -14.01 12.37 6.58
C LYS A 89 -13.99 12.24 5.05
N GLY A 90 -13.44 11.14 4.56
CA GLY A 90 -13.28 10.87 3.12
C GLY A 90 -12.06 11.54 2.46
N GLN A 91 -11.26 12.32 3.19
CA GLN A 91 -10.01 12.91 2.67
C GLN A 91 -8.75 12.11 3.01
N PHE A 92 -8.87 11.10 3.88
CA PHE A 92 -7.85 10.10 4.17
C PHE A 92 -8.51 8.80 4.62
N ILE A 93 -7.79 7.69 4.47
CA ILE A 93 -8.18 6.39 5.01
C ILE A 93 -7.84 6.35 6.50
N ASP A 94 -8.81 5.99 7.34
CA ASP A 94 -8.63 5.80 8.78
C ASP A 94 -8.74 4.31 9.16
N TYR A 95 -8.50 4.00 10.42
CA TYR A 95 -8.77 2.67 10.96
C TYR A 95 -10.24 2.29 10.76
N ASP A 96 -10.47 1.00 10.51
CA ASP A 96 -11.79 0.43 10.26
C ASP A 96 -12.57 1.03 9.07
N ASP A 97 -11.88 1.77 8.18
CA ASP A 97 -12.49 2.27 6.95
C ASP A 97 -12.89 1.09 6.04
N PRO A 98 -14.16 1.03 5.58
CA PRO A 98 -14.64 -0.07 4.74
C PRO A 98 -13.89 -0.16 3.40
N ASN A 99 -13.28 0.94 2.93
CA ASN A 99 -12.52 0.97 1.69
C ASN A 99 -11.12 0.36 1.82
N LEU A 100 -10.66 0.05 3.05
CA LEU A 100 -9.32 -0.50 3.28
C LEU A 100 -9.08 -1.80 2.50
N THR A 101 -10.12 -2.62 2.31
CA THR A 101 -10.04 -3.84 1.50
C THR A 101 -9.72 -3.53 0.03
N GLU A 102 -10.29 -2.47 -0.55
CA GLU A 102 -10.03 -2.09 -1.93
C GLU A 102 -8.62 -1.52 -2.10
N VAL A 103 -8.18 -0.71 -1.13
CA VAL A 103 -6.80 -0.22 -1.04
C VAL A 103 -5.81 -1.38 -0.93
N LEU A 104 -6.13 -2.39 -0.12
CA LEU A 104 -5.28 -3.57 0.09
C LEU A 104 -5.06 -4.37 -1.20
N LYS A 105 -6.09 -4.52 -2.05
CA LYS A 105 -5.94 -5.16 -3.37
C LYS A 105 -4.90 -4.43 -4.24
N GLY A 106 -4.78 -3.11 -4.10
CA GLY A 106 -3.74 -2.30 -4.73
C GLY A 106 -2.34 -2.65 -4.25
N PHE A 107 -2.13 -2.70 -2.94
CA PHE A 107 -0.85 -3.09 -2.34
C PHE A 107 -0.47 -4.55 -2.65
N VAL A 108 -1.44 -5.46 -2.67
CA VAL A 108 -1.24 -6.84 -3.16
C VAL A 108 -0.80 -6.82 -4.62
N SER A 109 -1.42 -5.98 -5.45
CA SER A 109 -1.00 -5.81 -6.86
C SER A 109 0.44 -5.31 -6.96
N GLN A 110 0.87 -4.35 -6.13
CA GLN A 110 2.26 -3.88 -6.09
C GLN A 110 3.23 -5.01 -5.72
N ALA A 111 2.91 -5.83 -4.73
CA ALA A 111 3.71 -7.01 -4.36
C ALA A 111 3.83 -8.03 -5.51
N LEU A 112 2.73 -8.27 -6.23
CA LEU A 112 2.70 -9.17 -7.39
C LEU A 112 3.55 -8.62 -8.53
N PHE A 113 3.38 -7.34 -8.89
CA PHE A 113 4.15 -6.71 -9.96
C PHE A 113 5.65 -6.66 -9.64
N PHE A 114 6.01 -6.43 -8.37
CA PHE A 114 7.39 -6.55 -7.91
C PHE A 114 7.97 -7.93 -8.21
N ASN A 115 7.28 -9.00 -7.80
CA ASN A 115 7.76 -10.36 -8.02
C ASN A 115 7.78 -10.77 -9.52
N LEU A 116 6.94 -10.14 -10.35
CA LEU A 116 6.86 -10.42 -11.79
C LEU A 116 7.85 -9.60 -12.63
N LYS A 117 8.22 -8.39 -12.20
CA LYS A 117 8.96 -7.41 -13.01
C LYS A 117 10.10 -6.70 -12.30
N GLY A 118 10.27 -6.88 -10.99
CA GLY A 118 11.25 -6.18 -10.17
C GLY A 118 10.86 -4.75 -9.78
N GLU A 119 9.82 -4.18 -10.41
CA GLU A 119 9.33 -2.81 -10.16
C GLU A 119 7.98 -2.86 -9.43
N PRO A 120 7.91 -2.42 -8.15
CA PRO A 120 6.65 -2.43 -7.40
C PRO A 120 5.74 -1.25 -7.73
N PHE A 121 6.33 -0.14 -8.19
CA PHE A 121 5.69 1.17 -8.19
C PHE A 121 5.64 1.81 -9.57
N CYS A 122 4.54 2.53 -9.80
CA CYS A 122 4.34 3.38 -10.96
C CYS A 122 4.46 4.85 -10.59
N SER A 123 4.92 5.68 -11.54
CA SER A 123 4.92 7.14 -11.43
C SER A 123 3.61 7.80 -11.87
N GLU A 124 2.73 7.06 -12.55
CA GLU A 124 1.43 7.57 -13.01
C GLU A 124 0.44 7.64 -11.85
N LYS A 125 -0.03 8.86 -11.52
CA LYS A 125 -0.89 9.12 -10.35
C LYS A 125 -2.22 8.37 -10.35
N ASP A 126 -2.75 8.07 -11.53
CA ASP A 126 -4.02 7.37 -11.71
C ASP A 126 -3.86 5.86 -11.77
N CYS A 127 -2.62 5.36 -11.76
CA CYS A 127 -2.34 3.95 -11.79
C CYS A 127 -2.49 3.34 -10.40
N ARG A 128 -3.12 2.18 -10.32
CA ARG A 128 -3.25 1.36 -9.10
C ARG A 128 -1.90 0.99 -8.46
N LEU A 129 -0.80 1.07 -9.21
CA LEU A 129 0.55 0.84 -8.69
C LEU A 129 1.25 2.13 -8.27
N PHE A 130 0.58 3.27 -8.23
CA PHE A 130 1.20 4.55 -7.87
C PHE A 130 1.80 4.52 -6.45
N ASN A 131 3.02 5.04 -6.31
CA ASN A 131 3.69 5.19 -5.01
C ASN A 131 3.19 6.44 -4.28
N ALA A 132 1.97 6.37 -3.76
CA ALA A 132 1.35 7.49 -3.06
C ALA A 132 2.05 7.81 -1.74
N HIS A 133 2.53 9.05 -1.61
CA HIS A 133 3.07 9.59 -0.34
C HIS A 133 2.06 10.49 0.39
N TRP A 134 0.96 10.84 -0.27
CA TRP A 134 -0.16 11.59 0.30
C TRP A 134 -1.42 10.74 0.29
N GLN A 135 -2.27 10.92 1.30
CA GLN A 135 -3.57 10.27 1.40
C GLN A 135 -4.47 10.59 0.19
N SER A 136 -4.41 11.82 -0.33
CA SER A 136 -5.15 12.21 -1.54
C SER A 136 -4.74 11.41 -2.77
N ASP A 137 -3.43 11.19 -2.95
CA ASP A 137 -2.93 10.41 -4.08
C ASP A 137 -3.25 8.91 -3.89
N LEU A 138 -3.21 8.42 -2.65
CA LEU A 138 -3.58 7.04 -2.33
C LEU A 138 -5.05 6.81 -2.69
N ILE A 139 -5.94 7.68 -2.23
CA ILE A 139 -7.38 7.62 -2.54
C ILE A 139 -7.61 7.69 -4.05
N ASN A 140 -6.92 8.58 -4.75
CA ASN A 140 -7.04 8.69 -6.20
C ASN A 140 -6.67 7.37 -6.89
N ALA A 141 -5.46 6.86 -6.62
CA ALA A 141 -4.94 5.66 -7.27
C ALA A 141 -5.74 4.39 -6.93
N GLN A 142 -6.19 4.27 -5.68
CA GLN A 142 -6.76 3.02 -5.16
C GLN A 142 -8.28 2.96 -5.17
N LEU A 143 -8.97 4.09 -5.05
CA LEU A 143 -10.43 4.15 -4.93
C LEU A 143 -11.10 4.85 -6.10
N LEU A 144 -10.64 6.05 -6.46
CA LEU A 144 -11.29 6.84 -7.52
C LEU A 144 -11.01 6.27 -8.91
N GLN A 145 -9.74 5.96 -9.19
CA GLN A 145 -9.32 5.37 -10.46
C GLN A 145 -9.33 3.84 -10.40
N ALA A 146 -8.72 3.27 -9.35
CA ALA A 146 -8.66 1.84 -9.06
C ALA A 146 -8.23 0.94 -10.23
N LYS A 147 -7.53 1.50 -11.23
CA LYS A 147 -7.20 0.87 -12.52
C LYS A 147 -5.71 0.88 -12.80
N PHE A 148 -5.23 -0.04 -13.63
CA PHE A 148 -3.85 -0.02 -14.10
C PHE A 148 -3.70 1.00 -15.24
N CYS A 149 -2.54 1.66 -15.35
CA CYS A 149 -2.25 2.45 -16.56
C CYS A 149 -1.98 1.53 -17.76
N LEU A 150 -2.01 2.09 -18.97
CA LEU A 150 -1.80 1.34 -20.22
C LEU A 150 -0.54 0.45 -20.21
N LYS A 151 0.56 0.91 -19.59
CA LYS A 151 1.80 0.11 -19.43
C LYS A 151 1.52 -1.18 -18.65
N HIS A 152 0.81 -1.06 -17.52
CA HIS A 152 0.56 -2.17 -16.61
C HIS A 152 -0.58 -3.07 -17.09
N GLU A 153 -1.57 -2.53 -17.79
CA GLU A 153 -2.59 -3.35 -18.48
C GLU A 153 -1.95 -4.25 -19.54
N LYS A 154 -1.09 -3.71 -20.41
CA LYS A 154 -0.33 -4.50 -21.40
C LYS A 154 0.53 -5.58 -20.75
N ASN A 155 1.07 -5.33 -19.56
CA ASN A 155 1.82 -6.34 -18.81
C ASN A 155 0.92 -7.50 -18.37
N LEU A 156 -0.31 -7.20 -17.91
CA LEU A 156 -1.29 -8.23 -17.52
C LEU A 156 -1.81 -9.02 -18.72
N GLU A 157 -2.07 -8.37 -19.85
CA GLU A 157 -2.48 -9.04 -21.09
C GLU A 157 -1.44 -10.07 -21.53
N LYS A 158 -0.16 -9.70 -21.56
CA LYS A 158 0.93 -10.62 -21.90
C LYS A 158 0.99 -11.84 -20.99
N LEU A 159 0.69 -11.68 -19.70
CA LEU A 159 0.64 -12.80 -18.74
C LEU A 159 -0.56 -13.71 -19.00
N ARG A 160 -1.73 -13.13 -19.29
CA ARG A 160 -2.95 -13.88 -19.65
C ARG A 160 -2.75 -14.69 -20.93
N SER A 161 -2.16 -14.10 -21.97
CA SER A 161 -1.87 -14.79 -23.22
C SER A 161 -0.88 -15.94 -23.04
N LYS A 162 0.17 -15.76 -22.22
CA LYS A 162 1.09 -16.86 -21.89
C LYS A 162 0.40 -18.01 -21.16
N ARG A 163 -0.55 -17.71 -20.26
CA ARG A 163 -1.32 -18.73 -19.55
C ARG A 163 -2.19 -19.55 -20.51
N ALA A 164 -2.87 -18.90 -21.45
CA ALA A 164 -3.69 -19.57 -22.47
C ALA A 164 -2.86 -20.55 -23.32
N LEU A 165 -1.66 -20.14 -23.73
CA LEU A 165 -0.73 -21.01 -24.47
C LEU A 165 -0.23 -22.22 -23.67
N ILE A 166 -0.16 -22.13 -22.34
CA ILE A 166 0.24 -23.25 -21.47
C ILE A 166 -0.92 -24.21 -21.25
N THR A 167 -2.16 -23.70 -21.16
CA THR A 167 -3.35 -24.55 -20.99
C THR A 167 -3.70 -25.33 -22.24
N ASP A 168 -3.50 -24.76 -23.43
CA ASP A 168 -3.75 -25.44 -24.71
C ASP A 168 -2.69 -26.51 -25.04
N ASN A 169 -1.47 -26.39 -24.50
CA ASN A 169 -0.41 -27.39 -24.67
C ASN A 169 -0.46 -28.55 -23.64
N ARG A 170 -1.43 -28.54 -22.72
CA ARG A 170 -1.64 -29.59 -21.71
C ARG A 170 -2.93 -30.40 -21.96
N SER A 171 -3.65 -30.11 -23.03
CA SER A 171 -4.81 -30.86 -23.56
C SER A 171 -4.41 -31.65 -24.80
#